data_AF-A0A1C5YP22-F1
#
_entry.id   AF-A0A1C5YP22-F1
#
_cell.length_a   1.000
_cell.length_b   1.000
_cell.length_c   1.000
_cell.angle_alpha   90.00
_cell.angle_beta   90.00
_cell.angle_gamma   90.00
#
_symmetry.space_group_name_H-M   'P 1'
#
loop_
_entity.id
_entity.type
_entity.pdbx_description
1 polymer ?
#
loop_
_entity_poly.entity_id
_entity_poly.type
_entity_poly.pdbx_seq_one_letter_code
_entity_poly.pdbx_strand_id
1 'polypeptide(L)'
;MDIRCTPFGTTHDGRPVERYTLTDGAFSAAVLTLGGVLQSLIVPDRNGVPTDVVLGFDTAADYQAQDCYIGALLGRCANRIAEGRVTLGGRQYQLACNDSGVNHLHGGTAGFDRRIWRASVLSDGLLLRYDSPAGEENYPGRLRASVAYRLSGGTLSIAYTAESDADTLCNLSNHSYFNLGGHASGEVGAQTVCVHAERFTPLGGTGAPTGEIAPVAGTALDLRQPAPLGAGWDSACPQIARAGGYDHNYIIDGTGLRPFAEAYCPATGIALSVRSDMPGMQLYSGNYLRADLPVGKGGVRYGRRHGFCLETQFWPNAPALPHFPQPVLRAGGEYRRLTQFCFSSHC
;
A
#
# COMPACT_ATOMS: atom_id res chain seq x y z
N MET A 1 12.04 20.26 9.28
CA MET A 1 10.86 19.92 8.47
C MET A 1 10.27 21.18 7.87
N ASP A 2 10.32 21.30 6.55
CA ASP A 2 9.58 22.30 5.78
C ASP A 2 8.39 21.64 5.08
N ILE A 3 7.22 22.28 5.06
CA ILE A 3 6.01 21.74 4.43
C ILE A 3 5.40 22.79 3.52
N ARG A 4 5.43 22.52 2.22
CA ARG A 4 4.90 23.43 1.20
C ARG A 4 3.65 22.84 0.53
N CYS A 5 2.58 23.62 0.50
CA CYS A 5 1.38 23.31 -0.29
C CYS A 5 1.44 24.00 -1.66
N THR A 6 1.10 23.27 -2.72
CA THR A 6 0.95 23.80 -4.08
C THR A 6 -0.29 23.19 -4.75
N PRO A 7 -1.00 23.92 -5.62
CA PRO A 7 -2.01 23.30 -6.49
C PRO A 7 -1.38 22.19 -7.34
N PHE A 8 -2.07 21.04 -7.45
CA PHE A 8 -1.67 19.92 -8.31
C PHE A 8 -2.58 19.78 -9.54
N GLY A 9 -3.82 20.24 -9.43
CA GLY A 9 -4.78 20.24 -10.52
C GLY A 9 -6.21 20.17 -10.01
N THR A 10 -7.12 19.71 -10.87
CA THR A 10 -8.52 19.47 -10.53
C THR A 10 -8.91 18.08 -11.02
N THR A 11 -9.80 17.43 -10.29
CA THR A 11 -10.43 16.20 -10.75
C THR A 11 -11.37 16.46 -11.93
N HIS A 12 -11.80 15.40 -12.64
CA HIS A 12 -12.78 15.50 -13.73
C HIS A 12 -14.11 16.17 -13.33
N ASP A 13 -14.51 16.04 -12.07
CA ASP A 13 -15.71 16.69 -11.51
C ASP A 13 -15.42 18.07 -10.88
N GLY A 14 -14.23 18.64 -11.14
CA GLY A 14 -13.88 20.02 -10.79
C GLY A 14 -13.43 20.23 -9.34
N ARG A 15 -13.18 19.18 -8.56
CA ARG A 15 -12.66 19.32 -7.19
C ARG A 15 -11.16 19.62 -7.23
N PRO A 16 -10.68 20.62 -6.46
CA PRO A 16 -9.26 20.94 -6.41
C PRO A 16 -8.46 19.83 -5.75
N VAL A 17 -7.26 19.58 -6.29
CA VAL A 17 -6.26 18.68 -5.72
C VAL A 17 -5.03 19.51 -5.36
N GLU A 18 -4.58 19.34 -4.11
CA GLU A 18 -3.40 19.99 -3.56
C GLU A 18 -2.29 18.95 -3.39
N ARG A 19 -1.04 19.40 -3.54
CA ARG A 19 0.17 18.63 -3.25
C ARG A 19 0.89 19.27 -2.08
N TYR A 20 1.17 18.47 -1.07
CA TYR A 20 1.95 18.85 0.11
C TYR A 20 3.32 18.17 0.03
N THR A 21 4.38 18.96 -0.05
CA THR A 21 5.76 18.47 -0.06
C THR A 21 6.37 18.67 1.31
N LEU A 22 6.74 17.57 1.98
CA LEU A 22 7.46 17.52 3.24
C LEU A 22 8.95 17.37 2.93
N THR A 23 9.80 18.24 3.45
CA THR A 23 11.25 18.20 3.24
C THR A 23 12.01 18.15 4.56
N ASP A 24 12.92 17.18 4.66
CA ASP A 24 13.82 16.99 5.80
C ASP A 24 15.25 16.72 5.30
N GLY A 25 16.07 17.78 5.26
CA GLY A 25 17.41 17.71 4.69
C GLY A 25 17.39 17.28 3.23
N ALA A 26 18.07 16.17 2.92
CA ALA A 26 18.14 15.60 1.56
C ALA A 26 16.92 14.74 1.18
N PHE A 27 16.01 14.47 2.12
CA PHE A 27 14.82 13.65 1.90
C PHE A 27 13.61 14.53 1.62
N SER A 28 12.72 14.08 0.73
CA SER A 28 11.48 14.78 0.44
C SER A 28 10.35 13.81 0.10
N ALA A 29 9.14 14.06 0.59
CA ALA A 29 7.94 13.28 0.27
C ALA A 29 6.82 14.22 -0.19
N ALA A 30 6.19 13.93 -1.32
CA ALA A 30 5.02 14.69 -1.80
C ALA A 30 3.75 13.85 -1.67
N VAL A 31 2.73 14.41 -1.02
CA VAL A 31 1.44 13.75 -0.78
C VAL A 31 0.31 14.57 -1.39
N LEU A 32 -0.62 13.93 -2.09
CA LEU A 32 -1.79 14.57 -2.69
C LEU A 32 -3.00 14.49 -1.75
N THR A 33 -3.89 15.49 -1.82
CA THR A 33 -5.22 15.38 -1.20
C THR A 33 -6.10 14.35 -1.89
N LEU A 34 -5.91 14.12 -3.19
CA LEU A 34 -6.54 13.01 -3.92
C LEU A 34 -5.93 11.68 -3.47
N GLY A 35 -6.77 10.82 -2.90
CA GLY A 35 -6.42 9.47 -2.46
C GLY A 35 -5.41 9.38 -1.34
N GLY A 36 -4.97 10.50 -0.76
CA GLY A 36 -3.78 10.54 0.10
C GLY A 36 -2.54 9.97 -0.58
N VAL A 37 -2.44 10.13 -1.91
CA VAL A 37 -1.41 9.50 -2.71
C VAL A 37 -0.02 10.00 -2.31
N LEU A 38 0.92 9.09 -2.05
CA LEU A 38 2.35 9.39 -2.02
C LEU A 38 2.84 9.51 -3.48
N GLN A 39 2.97 10.75 -3.96
CA GLN A 39 3.25 11.06 -5.36
C GLN A 39 4.74 11.00 -5.71
N SER A 40 5.61 11.39 -4.78
CA SER A 40 7.06 11.29 -4.92
C SER A 40 7.71 11.03 -3.57
N LEU A 41 8.85 10.33 -3.58
CA LEU A 41 9.67 10.09 -2.39
C LEU A 41 11.14 10.15 -2.80
N ILE A 42 11.79 11.26 -2.49
CA ILE A 42 13.17 11.55 -2.84
C ILE A 42 14.09 11.03 -1.75
N VAL A 43 15.02 10.16 -2.13
CA VAL A 43 16.04 9.54 -1.29
C VAL A 43 17.41 9.73 -1.94
N PRO A 44 18.43 10.26 -1.25
CA PRO A 44 19.77 10.37 -1.81
C PRO A 44 20.41 8.99 -1.97
N ASP A 45 20.99 8.70 -3.13
CA ASP A 45 21.75 7.46 -3.35
C ASP A 45 23.13 7.48 -2.65
N ARG A 46 23.97 6.44 -2.86
CA ARG A 46 25.30 6.36 -2.24
C ARG A 46 26.24 7.52 -2.60
N ASN A 47 25.98 8.20 -3.72
CA ASN A 47 26.74 9.35 -4.20
C ASN A 47 26.07 10.68 -3.82
N GLY A 48 24.96 10.64 -3.07
CA GLY A 48 24.17 11.81 -2.70
C GLY A 48 23.23 12.31 -3.80
N VAL A 49 23.05 11.57 -4.89
CA VAL A 49 22.15 11.95 -5.99
C VAL A 49 20.69 11.74 -5.54
N PRO A 50 19.85 12.78 -5.57
CA PRO A 50 18.43 12.65 -5.22
C PRO A 50 17.71 11.71 -6.20
N THR A 51 17.12 10.64 -5.67
CA THR A 51 16.43 9.61 -6.45
C THR A 51 14.98 9.53 -6.01
N ASP A 52 14.02 9.70 -6.92
CA ASP A 52 12.60 9.48 -6.63
C ASP A 52 12.26 8.00 -6.72
N VAL A 53 12.08 7.35 -5.57
CA VAL A 53 12.01 5.89 -5.45
C VAL A 53 10.59 5.33 -5.51
N VAL A 54 9.58 6.13 -5.84
CA VAL A 54 8.19 5.66 -6.00
C VAL A 54 7.64 5.98 -7.38
N LEU A 55 6.81 5.10 -7.93
CA LEU A 55 6.06 5.38 -9.15
C LEU A 55 4.98 6.43 -8.89
N GLY A 56 4.58 7.17 -9.91
CA GLY A 56 3.50 8.15 -9.80
C GLY A 56 3.22 8.89 -11.11
N PHE A 57 2.28 9.82 -11.08
CA PHE A 57 1.90 10.62 -12.25
C PHE A 57 2.09 12.12 -11.98
N ASP A 58 2.08 12.91 -13.06
CA ASP A 58 2.27 14.36 -13.00
C ASP A 58 0.94 15.14 -12.91
N THR A 59 -0.22 14.49 -13.15
CA THR A 59 -1.52 15.16 -13.12
C THR A 59 -2.59 14.42 -12.32
N ALA A 60 -3.57 15.16 -11.78
CA ALA A 60 -4.72 14.57 -11.09
C ALA A 60 -5.59 13.68 -12.01
N ALA A 61 -5.69 14.02 -13.30
CA ALA A 61 -6.46 13.25 -14.27
C ALA A 61 -5.83 11.85 -14.50
N ASP A 62 -4.51 11.77 -14.58
CA ASP A 62 -3.80 10.49 -14.73
C ASP A 62 -4.04 9.57 -13.52
N TYR A 63 -4.05 10.13 -12.30
CA TYR A 63 -4.40 9.37 -11.10
C TYR A 63 -5.85 8.86 -11.11
N GLN A 64 -6.79 9.56 -11.74
CA GLN A 64 -8.18 9.12 -11.87
C GLN A 64 -8.38 8.07 -12.98
N ALA A 65 -7.56 8.12 -14.03
CA ALA A 65 -7.67 7.27 -15.22
C ALA A 65 -7.06 5.86 -15.04
N GLN A 66 -6.20 5.67 -14.03
CA GLN A 66 -5.59 4.38 -13.71
C GLN A 66 -6.44 3.55 -12.72
N ASP A 67 -6.12 2.26 -12.62
CA ASP A 67 -6.78 1.25 -11.79
C ASP A 67 -5.81 0.38 -10.97
N CYS A 68 -4.54 0.79 -10.92
CA CYS A 68 -3.45 0.12 -10.22
C CYS A 68 -3.15 0.74 -8.84
N TYR A 69 -3.99 1.64 -8.33
CA TYR A 69 -3.88 2.26 -6.99
C TYR A 69 -2.53 2.92 -6.68
N ILE A 70 -1.77 3.35 -7.70
CA ILE A 70 -0.37 3.78 -7.52
C ILE A 70 -0.23 4.87 -6.47
N GLY A 71 0.45 4.54 -5.35
CA GLY A 71 0.75 5.46 -4.26
C GLY A 71 -0.41 5.75 -3.30
N ALA A 72 -1.62 5.26 -3.58
CA ALA A 72 -2.84 5.66 -2.89
C ALA A 72 -2.98 5.05 -1.49
N LEU A 73 -3.78 5.71 -0.64
CA LEU A 73 -4.35 5.10 0.54
C LEU A 73 -5.46 4.13 0.17
N LEU A 74 -5.46 2.97 0.82
CA LEU A 74 -6.46 1.93 0.63
C LEU A 74 -7.42 1.90 1.81
N GLY A 75 -8.71 1.73 1.53
CA GLY A 75 -9.74 1.65 2.57
C GLY A 75 -11.16 1.71 1.99
N ARG A 76 -12.19 1.30 2.75
CA ARG A 76 -12.14 0.95 4.19
C ARG A 76 -11.46 -0.37 4.52
N CYS A 77 -11.40 -1.32 3.58
CA CYS A 77 -10.69 -2.58 3.76
C CYS A 77 -9.74 -2.85 2.58
N ALA A 78 -8.44 -2.80 2.84
CA ALA A 78 -7.41 -3.18 1.88
C ALA A 78 -7.49 -4.66 1.52
N ASN A 79 -7.06 -4.97 0.30
CA ASN A 79 -7.02 -6.29 -0.33
C ASN A 79 -8.41 -6.92 -0.52
N ARG A 80 -8.44 -8.23 -0.83
CA ARG A 80 -9.64 -8.94 -1.28
C ARG A 80 -10.51 -9.42 -0.13
N ILE A 81 -11.83 -9.36 -0.33
CA ILE A 81 -12.84 -10.13 0.41
C ILE A 81 -13.59 -10.98 -0.61
N ALA A 82 -13.56 -12.29 -0.42
CA ALA A 82 -14.18 -13.24 -1.33
C ALA A 82 -15.68 -12.96 -1.46
N GLU A 83 -16.17 -12.88 -2.70
CA GLU A 83 -17.58 -12.62 -3.01
C GLU A 83 -18.15 -11.31 -2.43
N GLY A 84 -17.31 -10.45 -1.86
CA GLY A 84 -17.73 -9.24 -1.15
C GLY A 84 -18.66 -9.50 0.03
N ARG A 85 -18.69 -10.73 0.58
CA ARG A 85 -19.59 -11.12 1.67
C ARG A 85 -18.95 -10.88 3.02
N VAL A 86 -19.64 -10.14 3.87
CA VAL A 86 -19.18 -9.82 5.21
C VAL A 86 -20.29 -10.08 6.22
N THR A 87 -19.96 -10.71 7.35
CA THR A 87 -20.87 -10.85 8.48
C THR A 87 -20.33 -10.06 9.68
N LEU A 88 -21.07 -9.05 10.14
CA LEU A 88 -20.74 -8.24 11.31
C LEU A 88 -21.92 -8.21 12.27
N GLY A 89 -21.69 -8.57 13.53
CA GLY A 89 -22.74 -8.58 14.56
C GLY A 89 -23.95 -9.47 14.20
N GLY A 90 -23.73 -10.57 13.48
CA GLY A 90 -24.79 -11.45 13.00
C GLY A 90 -25.57 -10.95 11.76
N ARG A 91 -25.26 -9.75 11.25
CA ARG A 91 -25.85 -9.20 10.04
C ARG A 91 -24.93 -9.39 8.83
N GLN A 92 -25.50 -9.81 7.71
CA GLN A 92 -24.79 -9.93 6.44
C GLN A 92 -24.80 -8.61 5.66
N TYR A 93 -23.68 -8.31 5.03
CA TYR A 93 -23.46 -7.17 4.14
C TYR A 93 -22.88 -7.67 2.82
N GLN A 94 -23.35 -7.10 1.72
CA GLN A 94 -22.84 -7.34 0.38
C GLN A 94 -22.09 -6.10 -0.09
N LEU A 95 -20.76 -6.20 -0.13
CA LEU A 95 -19.89 -5.16 -0.67
C LEU A 95 -19.86 -5.24 -2.20
N ALA A 96 -19.45 -4.15 -2.85
CA ALA A 96 -19.29 -4.11 -4.30
C ALA A 96 -18.19 -5.10 -4.75
N CYS A 97 -18.48 -5.96 -5.73
CA CYS A 97 -17.49 -6.88 -6.30
C CYS A 97 -16.75 -6.23 -7.48
N ASN A 98 -15.85 -5.31 -7.19
CA ASN A 98 -15.10 -4.53 -8.18
C ASN A 98 -13.91 -5.26 -8.80
N ASP A 99 -13.53 -6.44 -8.29
CA ASP A 99 -12.46 -7.26 -8.86
C ASP A 99 -13.03 -8.38 -9.73
N SER A 100 -13.02 -8.15 -11.04
CA SER A 100 -13.57 -9.05 -12.07
C SER A 100 -15.03 -9.49 -11.84
N GLY A 101 -15.81 -8.71 -11.08
CA GLY A 101 -17.18 -9.06 -10.69
C GLY A 101 -17.27 -10.14 -9.61
N VAL A 102 -16.15 -10.62 -9.07
CA VAL A 102 -16.10 -11.75 -8.14
C VAL A 102 -15.81 -11.28 -6.71
N ASN A 103 -14.66 -10.64 -6.48
CA ASN A 103 -14.27 -10.22 -5.13
C ASN A 103 -14.52 -8.73 -4.92
N HIS A 104 -14.65 -8.34 -3.66
CA HIS A 104 -14.46 -6.95 -3.25
C HIS A 104 -12.97 -6.68 -3.06
N LEU A 105 -12.45 -5.57 -3.58
CA LEU A 105 -11.03 -5.24 -3.54
C LEU A 105 -10.82 -3.77 -3.13
N HIS A 106 -9.90 -3.54 -2.19
CA HIS A 106 -9.39 -2.23 -1.81
C HIS A 106 -10.44 -1.18 -1.43
N GLY A 107 -11.58 -1.63 -0.89
CA GLY A 107 -12.64 -0.75 -0.42
C GLY A 107 -13.75 -0.46 -1.43
N GLY A 108 -13.66 -1.00 -2.65
CA GLY A 108 -14.76 -1.01 -3.61
C GLY A 108 -14.50 -0.15 -4.85
N THR A 109 -15.57 0.23 -5.56
CA THR A 109 -15.48 0.93 -6.85
C THR A 109 -14.92 2.35 -6.69
N ALA A 110 -15.30 3.04 -5.62
CA ALA A 110 -14.75 4.33 -5.23
C ALA A 110 -14.23 4.27 -3.79
N GLY A 111 -13.20 3.44 -3.59
CA GLY A 111 -12.46 3.35 -2.33
C GLY A 111 -11.76 4.65 -1.93
N PHE A 112 -11.00 4.58 -0.84
CA PHE A 112 -10.30 5.73 -0.27
C PHE A 112 -9.27 6.37 -1.22
N ASP A 113 -8.78 5.62 -2.20
CA ASP A 113 -7.88 6.05 -3.27
C ASP A 113 -8.51 7.10 -4.19
N ARG A 114 -9.85 7.11 -4.32
CA ARG A 114 -10.59 8.03 -5.19
C ARG A 114 -11.16 9.25 -4.46
N ARG A 115 -10.91 9.37 -3.15
CA ARG A 115 -11.51 10.43 -2.32
C ARG A 115 -10.59 11.64 -2.19
N ILE A 116 -11.18 12.83 -2.07
CA ILE A 116 -10.44 14.04 -1.70
C ILE A 116 -10.40 14.12 -0.18
N TRP A 117 -9.21 14.00 0.38
CA TRP A 117 -8.94 14.10 1.80
C TRP A 117 -8.76 15.56 2.20
N ARG A 118 -9.28 15.92 3.38
CA ARG A 118 -9.00 17.24 3.98
C ARG A 118 -7.60 17.22 4.59
N ALA A 119 -6.74 18.11 4.14
CA ALA A 119 -5.38 18.26 4.66
C ALA A 119 -5.30 19.27 5.81
N SER A 120 -4.37 19.04 6.72
CA SER A 120 -3.95 19.99 7.76
C SER A 120 -2.46 19.81 8.01
N VAL A 121 -1.70 20.90 7.93
CA VAL A 121 -0.27 20.89 8.27
C VAL A 121 -0.12 20.79 9.79
N LEU A 122 0.68 19.84 10.25
CA LEU A 122 1.14 19.71 11.63
C LEU A 122 2.53 20.34 11.76
N SER A 123 2.98 20.58 13.00
CA SER A 123 4.36 21.02 13.25
C SER A 123 5.42 20.03 12.78
N ASP A 124 5.05 18.74 12.67
CA ASP A 124 5.95 17.62 12.40
C ASP A 124 5.52 16.75 11.21
N GLY A 125 4.54 17.19 10.41
CA GLY A 125 4.05 16.40 9.28
C GLY A 125 2.74 16.90 8.67
N LEU A 126 2.11 16.05 7.87
CA LEU A 126 0.83 16.30 7.22
C LEU A 126 -0.23 15.36 7.78
N LEU A 127 -1.40 15.90 8.12
CA LEU A 127 -2.57 15.13 8.52
C LEU A 127 -3.65 15.20 7.44
N LEU A 128 -4.04 14.04 6.92
CA LEU A 128 -5.18 13.87 6.05
C LEU A 128 -6.37 13.33 6.85
N ARG A 129 -7.57 13.83 6.59
CA ARG A 129 -8.82 13.33 7.18
C ARG A 129 -9.88 13.08 6.12
N TYR A 130 -10.59 11.97 6.27
CA TYR A 130 -11.75 11.64 5.46
C TYR A 130 -12.90 11.16 6.36
N ASP A 131 -14.11 11.64 6.05
CA ASP A 131 -15.34 11.25 6.75
C ASP A 131 -16.15 10.38 5.78
N SER A 132 -16.04 9.07 5.96
CA SER A 132 -16.70 8.08 5.13
C SER A 132 -18.11 7.83 5.68
N PRO A 133 -19.19 8.26 5.01
CA PRO A 133 -20.54 8.21 5.55
C PRO A 133 -21.05 6.76 5.69
N ALA A 134 -22.03 6.53 6.57
CA ALA A 134 -22.66 5.22 6.68
C ALA A 134 -23.20 4.74 5.32
N GLY A 135 -22.89 3.50 4.95
CA GLY A 135 -23.28 2.90 3.67
C GLY A 135 -22.37 3.23 2.49
N GLU A 136 -21.31 4.02 2.64
CA GLU A 136 -20.33 4.20 1.56
C GLU A 136 -19.72 2.84 1.17
N GLU A 137 -19.80 2.50 -0.13
CA GLU A 137 -19.38 1.19 -0.66
C GLU A 137 -20.03 -0.01 0.09
N ASN A 138 -21.24 0.22 0.63
CA ASN A 138 -22.05 -0.72 1.44
C ASN A 138 -21.46 -1.10 2.80
N TYR A 139 -20.45 -0.38 3.29
CA TYR A 139 -19.93 -0.58 4.64
C TYR A 139 -20.86 0.00 5.71
N PRO A 140 -21.13 -0.70 6.83
CA PRO A 140 -21.91 -0.17 7.94
C PRO A 140 -21.16 0.95 8.67
N GLY A 141 -21.92 1.85 9.30
CA GLY A 141 -21.38 2.91 10.14
C GLY A 141 -20.66 4.00 9.36
N ARG A 142 -20.64 5.19 9.94
CA ARG A 142 -19.80 6.29 9.48
C ARG A 142 -18.42 6.13 10.10
N LEU A 143 -17.38 6.18 9.27
CA LEU A 143 -15.99 6.02 9.68
C LEU A 143 -15.21 7.31 9.46
N ARG A 144 -14.65 7.89 10.52
CA ARG A 144 -13.71 9.02 10.43
C ARG A 144 -12.29 8.47 10.41
N ALA A 145 -11.64 8.52 9.25
CA ALA A 145 -10.24 8.13 9.08
C ALA A 145 -9.34 9.36 9.14
N SER A 146 -8.21 9.23 9.83
CA SER A 146 -7.11 10.19 9.77
C SER A 146 -5.79 9.49 9.50
N VAL A 147 -4.99 10.04 8.58
CA VAL A 147 -3.68 9.51 8.19
C VAL A 147 -2.64 10.60 8.31
N ALA A 148 -1.63 10.38 9.14
CA ALA A 148 -0.54 11.32 9.35
C ALA A 148 0.74 10.84 8.65
N TYR A 149 1.28 11.66 7.76
CA TYR A 149 2.57 11.47 7.11
C TYR A 149 3.62 12.30 7.82
N ARG A 150 4.71 11.67 8.23
CA ARG A 150 5.87 12.33 8.84
C ARG A 150 7.15 11.84 8.18
N LEU A 151 8.06 12.75 7.90
CA LEU A 151 9.38 12.43 7.36
C LEU A 151 10.43 12.91 8.36
N SER A 152 11.37 12.07 8.76
CA SER A 152 12.43 12.48 9.70
C SER A 152 13.61 11.55 9.57
N GLY A 153 14.81 12.09 9.33
CA GLY A 153 16.06 11.33 9.33
C GLY A 153 16.05 10.13 8.38
N GLY A 154 15.43 10.28 7.20
CA GLY A 154 15.28 9.20 6.22
C GLY A 154 14.15 8.21 6.50
N THR A 155 13.33 8.42 7.54
CA THR A 155 12.15 7.60 7.80
C THR A 155 10.86 8.31 7.41
N LEU A 156 10.11 7.73 6.47
CA LEU A 156 8.72 8.10 6.21
C LEU A 156 7.80 7.25 7.11
N SER A 157 7.14 7.88 8.08
CA SER A 157 6.13 7.27 8.93
C SER A 157 4.72 7.61 8.45
N ILE A 158 3.87 6.59 8.29
CA ILE A 158 2.45 6.73 7.97
C ILE A 158 1.67 6.16 9.15
N ALA A 159 0.99 7.03 9.90
CA ALA A 159 0.18 6.64 11.05
C ALA A 159 -1.30 6.74 10.71
N TYR A 160 -2.03 5.65 10.91
CA TYR A 160 -3.44 5.53 10.60
C TYR A 160 -4.24 5.54 11.90
N THR A 161 -5.30 6.35 11.94
CA THR A 161 -6.29 6.32 13.02
C THR A 161 -7.70 6.31 12.44
N ALA A 162 -8.62 5.61 13.08
CA ALA A 162 -10.02 5.69 12.71
C ALA A 162 -10.96 5.43 13.90
N GLU A 163 -12.13 6.05 13.85
CA GLU A 163 -13.25 5.82 14.76
C GLU A 163 -14.53 5.58 13.94
N SER A 164 -15.48 4.83 14.50
CA SER A 164 -16.75 4.52 13.86
C SER A 164 -17.92 4.60 14.85
N ASP A 165 -19.08 5.03 14.36
CA ASP A 165 -20.33 5.06 15.13
C ASP A 165 -21.10 3.73 15.12
N ALA A 166 -20.65 2.76 14.32
CA ALA A 166 -21.13 1.38 14.32
C ALA A 166 -19.98 0.39 14.10
N ASP A 167 -20.21 -0.89 14.42
CA ASP A 167 -19.27 -1.96 14.08
C ASP A 167 -19.06 -2.01 12.56
N THR A 168 -17.80 -1.92 12.12
CA THR A 168 -17.42 -1.92 10.70
C THR A 168 -16.10 -2.66 10.47
N LEU A 169 -15.75 -2.88 9.21
CA LEU A 169 -14.40 -3.24 8.82
C LEU A 169 -13.51 -1.99 8.72
N CYS A 170 -12.25 -2.12 9.14
CA CYS A 170 -11.21 -1.13 9.00
C CYS A 170 -9.84 -1.82 8.84
N ASN A 171 -9.32 -1.81 7.60
CA ASN A 171 -7.98 -2.28 7.24
C ASN A 171 -7.37 -1.25 6.28
N LEU A 172 -6.63 -0.29 6.82
CA LEU A 172 -6.02 0.80 6.05
C LEU A 172 -4.58 0.44 5.69
N SER A 173 -4.16 0.82 4.49
CA SER A 173 -2.80 0.60 3.98
C SER A 173 -2.43 1.70 2.96
N ASN A 174 -1.20 1.67 2.46
CA ASN A 174 -0.72 2.52 1.38
C ASN A 174 -0.11 1.66 0.26
N HIS A 175 -0.51 1.91 -0.99
CA HIS A 175 -0.16 1.11 -2.15
C HIS A 175 0.95 1.75 -3.00
N SER A 176 2.00 2.23 -2.33
CA SER A 176 3.19 2.76 -3.01
C SER A 176 3.96 1.68 -3.74
N TYR A 177 4.23 1.93 -5.02
CA TYR A 177 5.11 1.11 -5.84
C TYR A 177 6.52 1.67 -5.74
N PHE A 178 7.40 0.94 -5.07
CA PHE A 178 8.79 1.29 -4.93
C PHE A 178 9.61 0.81 -6.13
N ASN A 179 10.58 1.64 -6.51
CA ASN A 179 11.71 1.28 -7.35
C ASN A 179 12.94 2.01 -6.80
N LEU A 180 13.79 1.31 -6.04
CA LEU A 180 14.93 1.91 -5.35
C LEU A 180 16.08 2.30 -6.32
N GLY A 181 15.98 1.91 -7.59
CA GLY A 181 16.80 2.44 -8.68
C GLY A 181 16.34 3.80 -9.21
N GLY A 182 15.17 4.27 -8.75
CA GLY A 182 14.44 5.42 -9.27
C GLY A 182 13.27 5.00 -10.15
N HIS A 183 12.15 5.73 -10.11
CA HIS A 183 10.92 5.35 -10.83
C HIS A 183 11.11 5.19 -12.36
N ALA A 184 12.16 5.80 -12.92
CA ALA A 184 12.50 5.74 -14.34
C ALA A 184 13.44 4.59 -14.70
N SER A 185 13.89 3.76 -13.74
CA SER A 185 14.97 2.79 -13.95
C SER A 185 14.55 1.48 -14.62
N GLY A 186 13.26 1.34 -14.98
CA GLY A 186 12.73 0.12 -15.60
C GLY A 186 12.40 -0.98 -14.57
N GLU A 187 12.63 -2.24 -14.94
CA GLU A 187 12.25 -3.40 -14.12
C GLU A 187 13.04 -3.51 -12.80
N VAL A 188 12.37 -3.97 -11.75
CA VAL A 188 12.95 -4.08 -10.39
C VAL A 188 13.64 -5.43 -10.11
N GLY A 189 13.75 -6.32 -11.10
CA GLY A 189 14.14 -7.72 -10.87
C GLY A 189 15.51 -7.92 -10.23
N ALA A 190 16.45 -6.99 -10.45
CA ALA A 190 17.79 -7.02 -9.85
C ALA A 190 17.84 -6.49 -8.40
N GLN A 191 16.78 -5.83 -7.93
CA GLN A 191 16.68 -5.37 -6.54
C GLN A 191 16.37 -6.57 -5.66
N THR A 192 16.99 -6.60 -4.48
CA THR A 192 16.81 -7.69 -3.53
C THR A 192 15.73 -7.36 -2.53
N VAL A 193 15.06 -8.40 -2.04
CA VAL A 193 14.09 -8.31 -0.94
C VAL A 193 14.38 -9.42 0.06
N CYS A 194 14.19 -9.10 1.33
CA CYS A 194 14.15 -10.02 2.46
C CYS A 194 12.84 -9.77 3.22
N VAL A 195 12.10 -10.82 3.56
CA VAL A 195 10.83 -10.73 4.31
C VAL A 195 10.96 -11.55 5.59
N HIS A 196 10.72 -10.90 6.73
CA HIS A 196 10.83 -11.47 8.07
C HIS A 196 9.59 -12.30 8.43
N ALA A 197 9.32 -13.34 7.64
CA ALA A 197 8.12 -14.16 7.74
C ALA A 197 8.44 -15.64 7.52
N GLU A 198 7.86 -16.51 8.36
CA GLU A 198 7.94 -17.96 8.15
C GLU A 198 6.73 -18.52 7.41
N ARG A 199 5.66 -17.74 7.30
CA ARG A 199 4.36 -18.19 6.80
C ARG A 199 3.73 -17.15 5.89
N PHE A 200 2.84 -17.61 5.01
CA PHE A 200 2.04 -16.77 4.13
C PHE A 200 0.60 -17.32 4.05
N THR A 201 -0.31 -16.54 3.45
CA THR A 201 -1.69 -16.96 3.21
C THR A 201 -1.88 -17.36 1.73
N PRO A 202 -1.99 -18.65 1.39
CA PRO A 202 -2.17 -19.11 0.02
C PRO A 202 -3.43 -18.56 -0.64
N LEU A 203 -3.30 -18.13 -1.89
CA LEU A 203 -4.40 -17.67 -2.72
C LEU A 203 -5.25 -18.84 -3.19
N GLY A 204 -6.57 -18.66 -3.23
CA GLY A 204 -7.54 -19.55 -3.87
C GLY A 204 -7.73 -19.25 -5.36
N GLY A 205 -8.67 -19.94 -6.00
CA GLY A 205 -8.96 -19.77 -7.43
C GLY A 205 -9.48 -18.38 -7.82
N THR A 206 -10.04 -17.63 -6.88
CA THR A 206 -10.51 -16.24 -7.09
C THR A 206 -9.43 -15.20 -6.79
N GLY A 207 -8.23 -15.59 -6.35
CA GLY A 207 -7.18 -14.68 -5.89
C GLY A 207 -7.35 -14.18 -4.44
N ALA A 208 -8.46 -14.48 -3.76
CA ALA A 208 -8.59 -14.29 -2.31
C ALA A 208 -7.99 -15.48 -1.54
N PRO A 209 -7.40 -15.29 -0.34
CA PRO A 209 -6.89 -16.41 0.46
C PRO A 209 -7.94 -17.46 0.82
N THR A 210 -7.50 -18.72 0.86
CA THR A 210 -8.37 -19.88 1.17
C THR A 210 -8.66 -20.06 2.66
N GLY A 211 -7.89 -19.41 3.53
CA GLY A 211 -7.85 -19.69 4.98
C GLY A 211 -6.70 -20.59 5.40
N GLU A 212 -5.99 -21.21 4.46
CA GLU A 212 -4.75 -21.92 4.76
C GLU A 212 -3.68 -20.95 5.29
N ILE A 213 -2.83 -21.45 6.19
CA ILE A 213 -1.59 -20.80 6.62
C ILE A 213 -0.46 -21.76 6.28
N ALA A 214 0.35 -21.40 5.28
CA ALA A 214 1.39 -22.27 4.74
C ALA A 214 2.79 -21.77 5.11
N PRO A 215 3.77 -22.66 5.35
CA PRO A 215 5.15 -22.26 5.53
C PRO A 215 5.74 -21.73 4.22
N VAL A 216 6.64 -20.75 4.31
CA VAL A 216 7.40 -20.29 3.14
C VAL A 216 8.52 -21.27 2.77
N ALA A 217 9.04 -22.01 3.76
CA ALA A 217 10.18 -22.90 3.62
C ALA A 217 10.00 -23.91 2.49
N GLY A 218 10.99 -24.04 1.61
CA GLY A 218 10.96 -24.95 0.46
C GLY A 218 10.09 -24.47 -0.71
N THR A 219 9.66 -23.21 -0.69
CA THR A 219 8.87 -22.60 -1.79
C THR A 219 9.62 -21.40 -2.39
N ALA A 220 9.17 -20.94 -3.55
CA ALA A 220 9.68 -19.68 -4.15
C ALA A 220 9.30 -18.43 -3.34
N LEU A 221 8.43 -18.56 -2.35
CA LEU A 221 8.05 -17.49 -1.42
C LEU A 221 9.01 -17.39 -0.23
N ASP A 222 10.01 -18.29 -0.11
CA ASP A 222 11.03 -18.22 0.94
C ASP A 222 12.01 -17.07 0.69
N LEU A 223 11.62 -15.89 1.18
CA LEU A 223 12.41 -14.67 1.12
C LEU A 223 13.02 -14.32 2.49
N ARG A 224 13.18 -15.31 3.39
CA ARG A 224 13.80 -15.10 4.71
C ARG A 224 15.29 -14.72 4.63
N GLN A 225 15.89 -14.89 3.47
CA GLN A 225 17.21 -14.40 3.12
C GLN A 225 17.08 -13.43 1.94
N PRO A 226 17.93 -12.39 1.85
CA PRO A 226 17.89 -11.45 0.73
C PRO A 226 18.03 -12.18 -0.62
N ALA A 227 17.05 -11.98 -1.51
CA ALA A 227 17.05 -12.57 -2.84
C ALA A 227 16.58 -11.54 -3.89
N PRO A 228 17.12 -11.57 -5.13
CA PRO A 228 16.60 -10.74 -6.20
C PRO A 228 15.12 -11.04 -6.46
N LEU A 229 14.28 -10.01 -6.59
CA LEU A 229 12.86 -10.17 -6.95
C LEU A 229 12.70 -11.01 -8.22
N GLY A 230 13.59 -10.80 -9.19
CA GLY A 230 13.58 -11.49 -10.46
C GLY A 230 13.85 -12.99 -10.40
N ALA A 231 14.45 -13.49 -9.32
CA ALA A 231 14.81 -14.89 -9.19
C ALA A 231 13.59 -15.80 -8.99
N GLY A 232 12.50 -15.30 -8.41
CA GLY A 232 11.35 -16.13 -8.03
C GLY A 232 10.02 -15.77 -8.68
N TRP A 233 9.86 -14.58 -9.26
CA TRP A 233 8.56 -14.11 -9.78
C TRP A 233 8.04 -14.82 -11.05
N ASP A 234 8.84 -15.71 -11.66
CA ASP A 234 8.47 -16.56 -12.80
C ASP A 234 8.55 -18.05 -12.42
N SER A 235 8.65 -18.35 -11.12
CA SER A 235 8.74 -19.72 -10.63
C SER A 235 7.49 -20.54 -10.98
N ALA A 236 7.70 -21.81 -11.30
CA ALA A 236 6.62 -22.80 -11.47
C ALA A 236 5.91 -23.15 -10.14
N CYS A 237 6.32 -22.57 -9.00
CA CYS A 237 5.58 -22.67 -7.74
C CYS A 237 4.11 -22.30 -7.97
N PRO A 238 3.13 -23.16 -7.63
CA PRO A 238 1.72 -22.94 -7.97
C PRO A 238 1.16 -21.59 -7.52
N GLN A 239 1.62 -21.08 -6.38
CA GLN A 239 1.20 -19.78 -5.83
C GLN A 239 1.76 -18.61 -6.65
N ILE A 240 3.04 -18.65 -7.03
CA ILE A 240 3.63 -17.64 -7.92
C ILE A 240 2.99 -17.67 -9.31
N ALA A 241 2.87 -18.85 -9.91
CA ALA A 241 2.27 -19.01 -11.24
C ALA A 241 0.82 -18.48 -11.27
N ARG A 242 0.04 -18.71 -10.20
CA ARG A 242 -1.33 -18.20 -10.05
C ARG A 242 -1.40 -16.67 -9.99
N ALA A 243 -0.44 -16.04 -9.32
CA ALA A 243 -0.37 -14.59 -9.15
C ALA A 243 0.37 -13.84 -10.28
N GLY A 244 1.04 -14.56 -11.19
CA GLY A 244 1.92 -13.96 -12.20
C GLY A 244 3.18 -13.31 -11.63
N GLY A 245 3.58 -13.70 -10.42
CA GLY A 245 4.65 -13.09 -9.64
C GLY A 245 4.39 -13.18 -8.14
N TYR A 246 5.08 -12.35 -7.36
CA TYR A 246 4.69 -12.16 -5.97
C TYR A 246 3.42 -11.31 -5.93
N ASP A 247 2.37 -11.83 -5.29
CA ASP A 247 1.17 -11.12 -4.88
C ASP A 247 0.59 -11.80 -3.63
N HIS A 248 1.40 -11.89 -2.58
CA HIS A 248 1.08 -12.70 -1.41
C HIS A 248 1.18 -11.91 -0.12
N ASN A 249 0.26 -12.17 0.81
CA ASN A 249 0.33 -11.70 2.17
C ASN A 249 1.23 -12.63 2.99
N TYR A 250 2.33 -12.08 3.48
CA TYR A 250 3.23 -12.68 4.45
C TYR A 250 2.74 -12.41 5.87
N ILE A 251 2.81 -13.44 6.71
CA ILE A 251 2.41 -13.37 8.12
C ILE A 251 3.63 -12.99 8.95
N ILE A 252 3.56 -11.83 9.62
CA ILE A 252 4.66 -11.32 10.44
C ILE A 252 4.36 -11.57 11.91
N ASP A 253 5.13 -12.46 12.52
CA ASP A 253 4.94 -12.84 13.92
C ASP A 253 5.31 -11.72 14.90
N GLY A 254 4.71 -11.75 16.09
CA GLY A 254 4.91 -10.77 17.14
C GLY A 254 3.86 -9.65 17.17
N THR A 255 4.08 -8.67 18.06
CA THR A 255 3.18 -7.53 18.28
C THR A 255 3.99 -6.25 18.42
N GLY A 256 3.32 -5.10 18.28
CA GLY A 256 3.99 -3.79 18.32
C GLY A 256 4.85 -3.54 17.08
N LEU A 257 5.54 -2.39 17.09
CA LEU A 257 6.35 -1.91 15.97
C LEU A 257 7.62 -2.76 15.81
N ARG A 258 7.69 -3.54 14.73
CA ARG A 258 8.75 -4.54 14.49
C ARG A 258 9.14 -4.61 13.01
N PRO A 259 10.31 -5.18 12.65
CA PRO A 259 10.74 -5.28 11.26
C PRO A 259 9.86 -6.26 10.47
N PHE A 260 9.59 -5.91 9.22
CA PHE A 260 8.73 -6.68 8.31
C PHE A 260 9.49 -7.16 7.09
N ALA A 261 10.24 -6.25 6.46
CA ALA A 261 11.00 -6.54 5.26
C ALA A 261 12.13 -5.55 5.08
N GLU A 262 13.09 -5.96 4.26
CA GLU A 262 14.18 -5.13 3.76
C GLU A 262 14.24 -5.27 2.24
N ALA A 263 14.57 -4.18 1.56
CA ALA A 263 14.82 -4.18 0.12
C ALA A 263 16.06 -3.34 -0.19
N TYR A 264 16.79 -3.70 -1.24
CA TYR A 264 18.03 -3.03 -1.59
C TYR A 264 18.23 -2.97 -3.11
N CYS A 265 18.69 -1.82 -3.60
CA CYS A 265 19.13 -1.68 -4.98
C CYS A 265 20.65 -1.64 -5.06
N PRO A 266 21.30 -2.69 -5.61
CA PRO A 266 22.74 -2.70 -5.79
C PRO A 266 23.29 -1.55 -6.66
N ALA A 267 22.50 -1.01 -7.59
CA ALA A 267 22.95 0.04 -8.50
C ALA A 267 23.05 1.41 -7.80
N THR A 268 22.08 1.78 -6.97
CA THR A 268 22.05 3.08 -6.26
C THR A 268 22.67 2.99 -4.87
N GLY A 269 22.68 1.80 -4.27
CA GLY A 269 23.05 1.61 -2.86
C GLY A 269 21.93 1.98 -1.89
N ILE A 270 20.74 2.34 -2.39
CA ILE A 270 19.58 2.66 -1.56
C ILE A 270 19.03 1.38 -0.95
N ALA A 271 18.88 1.39 0.37
CA ALA A 271 18.22 0.36 1.15
C ALA A 271 16.93 0.90 1.78
N LEU A 272 15.91 0.04 1.84
CA LEU A 272 14.63 0.29 2.48
C LEU A 272 14.41 -0.77 3.56
N SER A 273 14.16 -0.37 4.80
CA SER A 273 13.64 -1.24 5.86
C SER A 273 12.20 -0.84 6.21
N VAL A 274 11.30 -1.82 6.25
CA VAL A 274 9.89 -1.63 6.62
C VAL A 274 9.68 -2.11 8.04
N ARG A 275 9.03 -1.26 8.86
CA ARG A 275 8.58 -1.61 10.20
C ARG A 275 7.10 -1.30 10.36
N SER A 276 6.36 -2.15 11.06
CA SER A 276 4.95 -1.89 11.34
C SER A 276 4.45 -2.62 12.58
N ASP A 277 3.29 -2.22 13.08
CA ASP A 277 2.53 -2.92 14.12
C ASP A 277 1.40 -3.81 13.56
N MET A 278 1.24 -3.86 12.23
CA MET A 278 0.25 -4.71 11.55
C MET A 278 0.52 -6.21 11.75
N PRO A 279 -0.44 -7.11 11.44
CA PRO A 279 -0.22 -8.55 11.53
C PRO A 279 0.35 -9.19 10.25
N GLY A 280 0.33 -8.49 9.11
CA GLY A 280 0.81 -9.02 7.84
C GLY A 280 1.24 -7.95 6.85
N MET A 281 1.80 -8.40 5.73
CA MET A 281 2.29 -7.53 4.65
C MET A 281 2.07 -8.19 3.29
N GLN A 282 1.42 -7.48 2.37
CA GLN A 282 1.42 -7.86 0.97
C GLN A 282 2.77 -7.51 0.33
N LEU A 283 3.43 -8.50 -0.27
CA LEU A 283 4.47 -8.25 -1.27
C LEU A 283 3.84 -8.46 -2.64
N TYR A 284 3.79 -7.38 -3.42
CA TYR A 284 3.29 -7.39 -4.79
C TYR A 284 4.35 -6.88 -5.76
N SER A 285 4.75 -7.69 -6.75
CA SER A 285 5.85 -7.36 -7.68
C SER A 285 5.41 -6.61 -8.94
N GLY A 286 4.26 -5.92 -8.92
CA GLY A 286 3.83 -5.08 -10.06
C GLY A 286 3.42 -5.88 -11.30
N ASN A 287 2.85 -7.07 -11.09
CA ASN A 287 2.55 -8.07 -12.14
C ASN A 287 1.55 -7.57 -13.20
N TYR A 288 0.71 -6.60 -12.83
CA TYR A 288 -0.40 -6.07 -13.63
C TYR A 288 -0.18 -4.61 -14.04
N LEU A 289 0.99 -4.02 -13.74
CA LEU A 289 1.42 -2.80 -14.41
C LEU A 289 1.53 -3.08 -15.91
N ARG A 290 1.02 -2.15 -16.72
CA ARG A 290 0.81 -2.37 -18.15
C ARG A 290 1.01 -1.08 -18.94
N ALA A 291 1.40 -1.22 -20.20
CA ALA A 291 1.88 -0.11 -21.03
C ALA A 291 0.80 0.92 -21.42
N ASP A 292 -0.48 0.56 -21.28
CA ASP A 292 -1.66 1.40 -21.51
C ASP A 292 -2.08 2.23 -20.28
N LEU A 293 -1.36 2.12 -19.15
CA LEU A 293 -1.48 3.10 -18.07
C LEU A 293 -1.16 4.52 -18.57
N PRO A 294 -1.69 5.56 -17.90
CA PRO A 294 -1.28 6.94 -18.16
C PRO A 294 0.24 7.10 -18.12
N VAL A 295 0.75 8.12 -18.80
CA VAL A 295 2.19 8.40 -18.79
C VAL A 295 2.58 8.85 -17.39
N GLY A 296 3.53 8.14 -16.78
CA GLY A 296 4.06 8.43 -15.46
C GLY A 296 4.91 9.70 -15.41
N LYS A 297 5.40 10.00 -14.19
CA LYS A 297 6.23 11.19 -13.93
C LYS A 297 7.35 11.35 -14.96
N GLY A 298 7.56 12.58 -15.42
CA GLY A 298 8.66 12.91 -16.33
C GLY A 298 8.60 12.20 -17.69
N GLY A 299 7.41 11.76 -18.12
CA GLY A 299 7.23 11.11 -19.41
C GLY A 299 7.51 9.59 -19.42
N VAL A 300 7.74 8.97 -18.26
CA VAL A 300 8.08 7.54 -18.15
C VAL A 300 6.84 6.67 -18.33
N ARG A 301 6.94 5.61 -19.15
CA ARG A 301 5.90 4.56 -19.21
C ARG A 301 6.22 3.45 -18.21
N TYR A 302 5.29 3.18 -17.30
CA TYR A 302 5.42 2.08 -16.35
C TYR A 302 4.90 0.78 -16.95
N GLY A 303 5.76 -0.23 -17.01
CA GLY A 303 5.45 -1.57 -17.49
C GLY A 303 5.39 -2.59 -16.36
N ARG A 304 5.08 -3.84 -16.73
CA ARG A 304 5.09 -4.98 -15.84
C ARG A 304 6.39 -5.00 -15.05
N ARG A 305 6.30 -5.13 -13.71
CA ARG A 305 7.45 -5.23 -12.81
C ARG A 305 8.37 -3.99 -12.76
N HIS A 306 7.89 -2.81 -13.12
CA HIS A 306 8.65 -1.55 -12.94
C HIS A 306 8.62 -1.02 -11.50
N GLY A 307 7.81 -1.62 -10.62
CA GLY A 307 7.78 -1.30 -9.19
C GLY A 307 7.20 -2.45 -8.37
N PHE A 308 7.47 -2.46 -7.08
CA PHE A 308 6.95 -3.43 -6.11
C PHE A 308 6.30 -2.74 -4.91
N CYS A 309 5.31 -3.38 -4.28
CA CYS A 309 4.59 -2.85 -3.12
C CYS A 309 4.90 -3.68 -1.87
N LEU A 310 4.92 -3.01 -0.72
CA LEU A 310 5.07 -3.60 0.62
C LEU A 310 3.93 -3.08 1.52
N GLU A 311 2.73 -3.61 1.31
CA GLU A 311 1.51 -3.10 1.93
C GLU A 311 1.29 -3.75 3.30
N THR A 312 1.55 -3.04 4.38
CA THR A 312 1.32 -3.53 5.75
C THR A 312 -0.18 -3.52 6.07
N GLN A 313 -0.75 -4.68 6.39
CA GLN A 313 -2.21 -4.85 6.44
C GLN A 313 -2.66 -5.97 7.39
N PHE A 314 -3.97 -6.04 7.64
CA PHE A 314 -4.61 -7.27 8.09
C PHE A 314 -4.61 -8.30 6.97
N TRP A 315 -4.66 -9.58 7.31
CA TRP A 315 -4.60 -10.65 6.32
C TRP A 315 -5.81 -10.57 5.39
N PRO A 316 -5.64 -10.72 4.06
CA PRO A 316 -6.76 -10.63 3.15
C PRO A 316 -7.80 -11.70 3.41
N ASN A 317 -9.05 -11.38 3.08
CA ASN A 317 -10.22 -12.23 3.26
C ASN A 317 -10.53 -12.61 4.74
N ALA A 318 -9.86 -11.99 5.73
CA ALA A 318 -10.10 -12.25 7.15
C ALA A 318 -11.58 -12.19 7.59
N PRO A 319 -12.45 -11.28 7.08
CA PRO A 319 -13.87 -11.28 7.45
C PRO A 319 -14.64 -12.58 7.12
N ALA A 320 -14.15 -13.36 6.16
CA ALA A 320 -14.71 -14.67 5.81
C ALA A 320 -13.99 -15.84 6.51
N LEU A 321 -12.90 -15.57 7.25
CA LEU A 321 -11.98 -16.56 7.80
C LEU A 321 -11.75 -16.28 9.30
N PRO A 322 -12.63 -16.78 10.19
CA PRO A 322 -12.67 -16.36 11.60
C PRO A 322 -11.37 -16.57 12.41
N HIS A 323 -10.52 -17.51 11.98
CA HIS A 323 -9.22 -17.78 12.62
C HIS A 323 -8.12 -16.80 12.21
N PHE A 324 -8.37 -15.93 11.23
CA PHE A 324 -7.44 -14.84 10.89
C PHE A 324 -7.63 -13.64 11.84
N PRO A 325 -6.60 -12.80 12.03
CA PRO A 325 -6.75 -11.53 12.73
C PRO A 325 -7.84 -10.68 12.08
N GLN A 326 -8.86 -10.32 12.85
CA GLN A 326 -10.07 -9.69 12.32
C GLN A 326 -9.90 -8.16 12.20
N PRO A 327 -10.15 -7.57 11.01
CA PRO A 327 -10.07 -6.12 10.80
C PRO A 327 -11.36 -5.40 11.24
N VAL A 328 -11.93 -5.78 12.39
CA VAL A 328 -13.20 -5.23 12.88
C VAL A 328 -12.94 -4.08 13.84
N LEU A 329 -13.45 -2.90 13.49
CA LEU A 329 -13.52 -1.74 14.38
C LEU A 329 -14.90 -1.70 15.02
N ARG A 330 -14.95 -1.87 16.35
CA ARG A 330 -16.20 -1.80 17.11
C ARG A 330 -16.66 -0.36 17.30
N ALA A 331 -17.96 -0.14 17.41
CA ALA A 331 -18.55 1.16 17.70
C ALA A 331 -17.93 1.78 18.96
N GLY A 332 -17.48 3.04 18.87
CA GLY A 332 -16.80 3.73 19.97
C GLY A 332 -15.37 3.26 20.27
N GLY A 333 -14.85 2.26 19.54
CA GLY A 333 -13.45 1.85 19.59
C GLY A 333 -12.54 2.74 18.73
N GLU A 334 -11.24 2.58 18.94
CA GLU A 334 -10.20 3.28 18.16
C GLU A 334 -9.37 2.27 17.35
N TYR A 335 -9.23 2.54 16.05
CA TYR A 335 -8.22 1.92 15.20
C TYR A 335 -6.98 2.79 15.24
N ARG A 336 -5.80 2.20 15.49
CA ARG A 336 -4.52 2.90 15.44
C ARG A 336 -3.42 1.97 14.92
N ARG A 337 -2.76 2.34 13.83
CA ARG A 337 -1.69 1.56 13.21
C ARG A 337 -0.57 2.44 12.70
N LEU A 338 0.63 1.88 12.58
CA LEU A 338 1.82 2.59 12.15
C LEU A 338 2.63 1.76 11.16
N THR A 339 3.07 2.41 10.10
CA THR A 339 4.04 1.88 9.14
C THR A 339 5.19 2.87 8.99
N GLN A 340 6.42 2.35 8.98
CA GLN A 340 7.62 3.15 8.77
C GLN A 340 8.42 2.55 7.61
N PHE A 341 8.73 3.40 6.63
CA PHE A 341 9.67 3.12 5.55
C PHE A 341 10.96 3.87 5.86
N CYS A 342 11.99 3.14 6.30
CA CYS A 342 13.27 3.69 6.73
C CYS A 342 14.30 3.53 5.61
N PHE A 343 14.84 4.63 5.13
CA PHE A 343 15.81 4.65 4.03
C PHE A 343 17.22 4.92 4.54
N SER A 344 18.18 4.25 3.93
CA SER A 344 19.60 4.49 4.09
C SER A 344 20.33 4.21 2.78
N SER A 345 21.57 4.68 2.66
CA SER A 345 22.39 4.44 1.48
C SER A 345 23.75 3.90 1.90
N HIS A 346 24.19 2.82 1.27
CA HIS A 346 25.45 2.14 1.56
C HIS A 346 26.46 2.36 0.44
N CYS A 347 27.72 2.56 0.81
CA CYS A 347 28.85 2.69 -0.12
C CYS A 347 29.11 1.40 -0.90
#